data_AF-A0A170TJH2-F1
#
_entry.id   AF-A0A170TJH2-F1
#
_cell.length_a   1.000
_cell.length_b   1.000
_cell.length_c   1.000
_cell.angle_alpha   90.00
_cell.angle_beta   90.00
_cell.angle_gamma   90.00
#
_symmetry.space_group_name_H-M   'P 1'
#
loop_
_entity.id
_entity.type
_entity.pdbx_description
1 polymer ?
#
loop_
_entity_poly.entity_id
_entity_poly.type
_entity_poly.pdbx_seq_one_letter_code
_entity_poly.pdbx_strand_id
1 'polypeptide(L)'
;MQLKLFLAIFIILFGVNFQAAAKNDQAIPLAFIDRDVIISEAISVKSIRTQLDEKRTELQKDFAAREEELHKLEEELSKQKSLLSPEAFEKKVTDFKTKVSDLQQEISVKGSELENMYMNAMEIVYNKIKNISSKIAKEN
;
A
#
# COMPACT_ATOMS: atom_id res chain seq x y z
N MET A 1 -33.53 -40.24 -70.67
CA MET A 1 -33.14 -38.87 -71.05
C MET A 1 -32.73 -38.10 -69.80
N GLN A 2 -31.43 -37.83 -69.71
CA GLN A 2 -30.76 -36.72 -69.03
C GLN A 2 -31.00 -36.51 -67.52
N LEU A 3 -30.28 -37.33 -66.78
CA LEU A 3 -29.77 -37.10 -65.44
C LEU A 3 -28.60 -36.07 -65.49
N LYS A 4 -28.56 -35.15 -64.52
CA LYS A 4 -27.39 -34.33 -64.11
C LYS A 4 -26.77 -33.40 -65.18
N LEU A 5 -27.35 -32.22 -65.37
CA LEU A 5 -26.57 -31.01 -65.65
C LEU A 5 -27.47 -29.80 -65.41
N PHE A 6 -27.21 -29.04 -64.35
CA PHE A 6 -27.43 -27.59 -64.20
C PHE A 6 -27.17 -27.24 -62.72
N LEU A 7 -25.96 -27.62 -62.27
CA LEU A 7 -25.36 -27.24 -60.98
C LEU A 7 -24.61 -25.90 -61.09
N ALA A 8 -25.11 -24.98 -61.90
CA ALA A 8 -24.55 -23.65 -62.06
C ALA A 8 -25.72 -22.71 -62.32
N ILE A 9 -25.73 -21.55 -61.66
CA ILE A 9 -26.80 -20.54 -61.69
C ILE A 9 -27.86 -20.71 -60.56
N PHE A 10 -27.41 -20.96 -59.33
CA PHE A 10 -28.18 -20.60 -58.12
C PHE A 10 -27.27 -20.10 -56.99
N ILE A 11 -26.24 -19.32 -57.33
CA ILE A 11 -25.35 -18.62 -56.37
C ILE A 11 -25.33 -17.11 -56.68
N ILE A 12 -26.41 -16.54 -57.21
CA ILE A 12 -26.44 -15.11 -57.60
C ILE A 12 -27.58 -14.32 -56.91
N LEU A 13 -28.42 -14.93 -56.07
CA LEU A 13 -29.53 -14.20 -55.43
C LEU A 13 -29.52 -14.09 -53.90
N PHE A 14 -28.43 -14.48 -53.24
CA PHE A 14 -28.18 -14.10 -51.84
C PHE A 14 -26.79 -13.50 -51.74
N GLY A 15 -26.67 -12.28 -52.26
CA GLY A 15 -25.53 -11.40 -52.02
C GLY A 15 -25.38 -11.18 -50.52
N VAL A 16 -24.41 -11.88 -49.94
CA VAL A 16 -23.95 -11.63 -48.59
C VAL A 16 -23.34 -10.23 -48.59
N ASN A 17 -24.11 -9.24 -48.14
CA ASN A 17 -23.55 -7.95 -47.78
C ASN A 17 -22.84 -8.11 -46.44
N PHE A 18 -21.63 -8.68 -46.47
CA PHE A 18 -20.64 -8.33 -45.46
C PHE A 18 -20.21 -6.90 -45.78
N GLN A 19 -20.89 -5.91 -45.21
CA GLN A 19 -20.25 -4.64 -45.00
C GLN A 19 -19.09 -4.90 -44.04
N ALA A 20 -17.88 -5.00 -44.60
CA ALA A 20 -16.68 -4.82 -43.81
C ALA A 20 -16.80 -3.42 -43.21
N ALA A 21 -17.06 -3.35 -41.91
CA ALA A 21 -16.95 -2.10 -41.17
C ALA A 21 -15.54 -1.56 -41.44
N ALA A 22 -15.46 -0.44 -42.15
CA ALA A 22 -14.19 0.23 -42.41
C ALA A 22 -13.51 0.44 -41.04
N LYS A 23 -12.33 -0.15 -40.85
CA LYS A 23 -11.46 0.20 -39.73
C LYS A 23 -11.18 1.69 -39.87
N ASN A 24 -11.82 2.47 -39.01
CA ASN A 24 -11.55 3.89 -38.87
C ASN A 24 -10.12 4.01 -38.33
N ASP A 25 -9.15 4.19 -39.22
CA ASP A 25 -7.72 4.32 -38.93
C ASP A 25 -7.39 5.73 -38.39
N GLN A 26 -8.28 6.27 -37.55
CA GLN A 26 -8.02 7.47 -36.77
C GLN A 26 -7.05 7.04 -35.68
N ALA A 27 -5.75 7.27 -35.90
CA ALA A 27 -4.73 7.06 -34.89
C ALA A 27 -5.06 7.92 -33.66
N ILE A 28 -5.64 7.29 -32.63
CA ILE A 28 -5.86 7.93 -31.35
C ILE A 28 -4.48 8.13 -30.72
N PRO A 29 -4.04 9.38 -30.44
CA PRO A 29 -2.76 9.61 -29.79
C PRO A 29 -2.77 8.92 -28.42
N LEU A 30 -1.90 7.91 -28.27
CA LEU A 30 -1.78 7.08 -27.07
C LEU A 30 -0.36 7.18 -26.53
N ALA A 31 -0.23 7.48 -25.24
CA ALA A 31 1.04 7.50 -24.54
C ALA A 31 0.98 6.62 -23.29
N PHE A 32 2.09 5.94 -22.98
CA PHE A 32 2.26 5.15 -21.77
C PHE A 32 3.18 5.89 -20.80
N ILE A 33 2.87 5.78 -19.51
CA ILE A 33 3.66 6.40 -18.44
C ILE A 33 4.14 5.30 -17.51
N ASP A 34 5.46 5.22 -17.37
CA ASP A 34 6.10 4.37 -16.37
C ASP A 34 6.08 5.08 -15.01
N ARG A 35 5.17 4.63 -14.13
CA ARG A 35 5.02 5.21 -12.79
C ARG A 35 6.13 4.78 -11.85
N ASP A 36 6.70 3.59 -12.04
CA ASP A 36 7.68 3.03 -11.12
C ASP A 36 8.99 3.80 -11.22
N VAL A 37 9.41 4.13 -12.45
CA VAL A 37 10.56 5.02 -12.68
C VAL A 37 10.33 6.38 -12.01
N ILE A 38 9.17 7.01 -12.24
CA ILE A 38 8.83 8.31 -11.64
C ILE A 38 8.91 8.26 -10.12
N ILE A 39 8.31 7.26 -9.49
CA ILE A 39 8.30 7.11 -8.03
C ILE A 39 9.71 6.86 -7.50
N SER A 40 10.50 6.03 -8.18
CA SER A 40 11.87 5.71 -7.76
C SER A 40 12.82 6.92 -7.80
N GLU A 41 12.62 7.81 -8.77
CA GLU A 41 13.49 8.96 -8.99
C GLU A 41 13.01 10.23 -8.29
N ALA A 42 11.71 10.35 -8.02
CA ALA A 42 11.08 11.52 -7.43
C ALA A 42 11.74 11.95 -6.11
N ILE A 43 12.20 13.21 -6.08
CA ILE A 43 12.78 13.83 -4.89
C ILE A 43 11.80 13.82 -3.72
N SER A 44 10.50 14.04 -3.99
CA SER A 44 9.45 13.99 -2.97
C SER A 44 9.35 12.61 -2.33
N VAL A 45 9.39 11.53 -3.11
CA VAL A 45 9.32 10.15 -2.60
C VAL A 45 10.56 9.83 -1.76
N LYS A 46 11.75 10.22 -2.22
CA LYS A 46 12.99 10.07 -1.43
C LYS A 46 12.89 10.79 -0.09
N SER A 47 12.42 12.04 -0.09
CA SER A 47 12.21 12.82 1.14
C SER A 47 11.17 12.19 2.08
N ILE A 48 10.05 11.69 1.55
CA ILE A 48 9.03 10.98 2.35
C ILE A 48 9.66 9.77 3.05
N ARG A 49 10.44 8.96 2.31
CA ARG A 49 11.14 7.79 2.89
C ARG A 49 12.10 8.18 3.99
N THR A 50 12.96 9.17 3.76
CA THR A 50 13.90 9.67 4.78
C THR A 50 13.18 10.12 6.04
N GLN A 51 12.12 10.93 5.91
CA GLN A 51 11.36 11.39 7.08
C GLN A 51 10.70 10.23 7.83
N LEU A 52 10.15 9.25 7.11
CA LEU A 52 9.53 8.09 7.74
C LEU A 52 10.55 7.22 8.48
N ASP A 53 11.72 7.01 7.88
CA ASP A 53 12.81 6.21 8.47
C ASP A 53 13.38 6.88 9.72
N GLU A 54 13.53 8.21 9.73
CA GLU A 54 13.91 8.98 10.92
C GLU A 54 12.92 8.73 12.07
N LYS A 55 11.61 8.85 11.80
CA LYS A 55 10.58 8.71 12.84
C LYS A 55 10.47 7.27 13.31
N ARG A 56 10.60 6.30 12.40
CA ARG A 56 10.68 4.88 12.76
C ARG A 56 11.87 4.62 13.69
N THR A 57 13.05 5.16 13.37
CA THR A 57 14.26 4.97 14.17
C THR A 57 14.12 5.60 15.56
N GLU A 58 13.53 6.79 15.64
CA GLU A 58 13.23 7.47 16.91
C GLU A 58 12.31 6.63 17.80
N LEU A 59 11.19 6.16 17.25
CA LEU A 59 10.24 5.32 17.98
C LEU A 59 10.83 3.96 18.38
N GLN A 60 11.61 3.32 17.52
CA GLN A 60 12.31 2.08 17.85
C GLN A 60 13.25 2.26 19.03
N LYS A 61 13.97 3.39 19.09
CA LYS A 61 14.86 3.69 20.21
C LYS A 61 14.09 3.94 21.51
N ASP A 62 12.99 4.68 21.45
CA ASP A 62 12.14 4.93 22.63
C ASP A 62 11.55 3.63 23.18
N PHE A 63 10.96 2.81 22.30
CA PHE A 63 10.37 1.54 22.70
C PHE A 63 11.41 0.57 23.25
N ALA A 64 12.58 0.45 22.63
CA ALA A 64 13.66 -0.39 23.17
C ALA A 64 14.11 0.04 24.58
N ALA A 65 14.15 1.35 24.85
CA ALA A 65 14.49 1.85 26.19
C ALA A 65 13.41 1.46 27.22
N ARG A 66 12.13 1.57 26.86
CA ARG A 66 11.00 1.23 27.73
C ARG A 66 10.85 -0.28 27.93
N GLU A 67 11.16 -1.09 26.93
CA GLU A 67 11.24 -2.56 27.05
C GLU A 67 12.32 -2.96 28.07
N GLU A 68 13.50 -2.33 28.01
CA GLU A 68 14.58 -2.56 28.97
C GLU A 68 14.18 -2.14 30.40
N GLU A 69 13.44 -1.03 30.57
CA GLU A 69 12.89 -0.63 31.86
C GLU A 69 11.89 -1.66 32.41
N LEU A 70 11.02 -2.21 31.55
CA LEU A 70 10.08 -3.26 31.93
C LEU A 70 10.81 -4.54 32.33
N HIS A 71 11.85 -4.93 31.60
CA HIS A 71 12.69 -6.08 31.97
C HIS A 71 13.32 -5.91 33.35
N LYS A 72 13.88 -4.74 33.66
CA LYS A 72 14.42 -4.45 35.00
C LYS A 72 13.34 -4.52 36.08
N LEU A 73 12.16 -3.97 35.79
CA LEU A 73 11.04 -4.01 36.71
C LEU A 73 10.58 -5.46 36.98
N GLU A 74 10.56 -6.31 35.95
CA GLU A 74 10.26 -7.74 36.09
C GLU A 74 11.26 -8.45 37.02
N GLU A 75 12.56 -8.21 36.83
CA GLU A 75 13.60 -8.78 37.69
C GLU A 75 13.46 -8.32 39.15
N GLU A 76 13.17 -7.04 39.37
CA GLU A 76 12.94 -6.49 40.71
C GLU A 76 11.71 -7.10 41.38
N LEU A 77 10.62 -7.28 40.64
CA LEU A 77 9.42 -7.96 41.15
C LEU A 77 9.73 -9.39 41.56
N SER A 78 10.49 -10.13 40.75
CA SER A 78 10.91 -11.50 41.07
C SER A 78 11.68 -11.56 42.39
N LYS A 79 12.60 -10.62 42.63
CA LYS A 79 13.37 -10.51 43.89
C LYS A 79 12.50 -10.13 45.09
N GLN A 80 11.47 -9.32 44.88
CA GLN A 80 10.58 -8.83 45.94
C GLN A 80 9.49 -9.83 46.36
N LYS A 81 9.31 -10.93 45.62
CA LYS A 81 8.27 -11.93 45.87
C LYS A 81 8.29 -12.51 47.29
N SER A 82 9.48 -12.70 47.87
CA SER A 82 9.65 -13.21 49.25
C SER A 82 9.67 -12.11 50.31
N LEU A 83 9.75 -10.84 49.91
CA LEU A 83 9.89 -9.69 50.80
C LEU A 83 8.56 -8.94 51.05
N LEU A 84 7.59 -9.09 50.14
CA LEU A 84 6.31 -8.40 50.18
C LEU A 84 5.19 -9.30 50.73
N SER A 85 4.13 -8.68 51.26
CA SER A 85 2.88 -9.39 51.51
C SER A 85 2.26 -9.84 50.18
N PRO A 86 1.44 -10.91 50.18
CA PRO A 86 0.76 -11.39 48.97
C PRO A 86 -0.03 -10.27 48.25
N GLU A 87 -0.76 -9.46 49.00
CA GLU A 87 -1.58 -8.36 48.46
C GLU A 87 -0.71 -7.26 47.82
N ALA A 88 0.40 -6.89 48.48
CA ALA A 88 1.31 -5.88 47.95
C ALA A 88 2.03 -6.38 46.68
N PHE A 89 2.39 -7.65 46.65
CA PHE A 89 2.99 -8.29 45.47
C PHE A 89 1.99 -8.36 44.30
N GLU A 90 0.76 -8.80 44.55
CA GLU A 90 -0.30 -8.89 43.54
C GLU A 90 -0.62 -7.53 42.91
N LYS A 91 -0.68 -6.47 43.73
CA LYS A 91 -0.86 -5.10 43.23
C LYS A 91 0.25 -4.72 42.25
N LYS A 92 1.52 -4.96 42.62
CA LYS A 92 2.65 -4.63 41.75
C LYS A 92 2.68 -5.46 40.47
N VAL A 93 2.29 -6.73 40.52
CA VAL A 93 2.16 -7.58 39.32
C VAL A 93 1.08 -7.04 38.39
N THR A 94 -0.04 -6.58 38.94
CA THR A 94 -1.12 -5.95 38.16
C THR A 94 -0.63 -4.66 37.49
N ASP A 95 0.02 -3.78 38.25
CA ASP A 95 0.59 -2.54 37.72
C ASP A 95 1.62 -2.82 36.61
N PHE A 96 2.46 -3.85 36.76
CA PHE A 96 3.41 -4.27 35.74
C PHE A 96 2.71 -4.75 34.46
N LYS A 97 1.68 -5.60 34.59
CA LYS A 97 0.89 -6.08 33.44
C LYS A 97 0.24 -4.93 32.69
N THR A 98 -0.28 -3.93 33.40
CA THR A 98 -0.83 -2.71 32.78
C THR A 98 0.24 -1.99 31.98
N LYS A 99 1.43 -1.75 32.53
CA LYS A 99 2.52 -1.08 31.80
C LYS A 99 2.96 -1.84 30.54
N VAL A 100 3.02 -3.17 30.60
CA VAL A 100 3.34 -4.01 29.42
C VAL A 100 2.25 -3.85 28.36
N SER A 101 0.97 -3.94 28.76
CA SER A 101 -0.17 -3.77 27.85
C SER A 101 -0.18 -2.37 27.20
N ASP A 102 0.08 -1.33 27.98
CA ASP A 102 0.11 0.06 27.50
C ASP A 102 1.21 0.25 26.46
N LEU A 103 2.42 -0.28 26.71
CA LEU A 103 3.52 -0.23 25.75
C LEU A 103 3.19 -0.97 24.45
N GLN A 104 2.59 -2.17 24.54
CA GLN A 104 2.18 -2.93 23.36
C GLN A 104 1.12 -2.20 22.54
N GLN A 105 0.14 -1.58 23.20
CA GLN A 105 -0.87 -0.77 22.54
C GLN A 105 -0.24 0.45 21.86
N GLU A 106 0.69 1.12 22.52
CA GLU A 106 1.37 2.28 21.97
C GLU A 106 2.21 1.92 20.73
N ILE A 107 2.94 0.81 20.75
CA ILE A 107 3.66 0.28 19.58
C ILE A 107 2.70 0.07 18.40
N SER A 108 1.54 -0.54 18.65
CA SER A 108 0.53 -0.78 17.62
C SER A 108 -0.06 0.52 17.04
N VAL A 109 -0.41 1.47 17.90
CA VAL A 109 -0.94 2.77 17.51
C VAL A 109 0.10 3.55 16.69
N LYS A 110 1.35 3.63 17.18
CA LYS A 110 2.42 4.34 16.48
C LYS A 110 2.81 3.69 15.16
N GLY A 111 2.80 2.36 15.08
CA GLY A 111 2.97 1.63 13.83
C GLY A 111 1.88 1.99 12.80
N SER A 112 0.62 2.04 13.24
CA SER A 112 -0.51 2.42 12.39
C SER A 112 -0.46 3.89 11.96
N GLU A 113 -0.04 4.80 12.84
CA GLU A 113 0.16 6.21 12.52
C GLU A 113 1.25 6.41 11.45
N LEU A 114 2.38 5.70 11.55
CA LEU A 114 3.43 5.72 10.53
C LEU A 114 2.94 5.24 9.17
N GLU A 115 2.17 4.15 9.14
CA GLU A 115 1.60 3.63 7.88
C GLU A 115 0.64 4.65 7.26
N ASN A 116 -0.25 5.23 8.07
CA ASN A 116 -1.19 6.25 7.60
C ASN A 116 -0.47 7.50 7.08
N MET A 117 0.60 7.95 7.74
CA MET A 117 1.43 9.06 7.27
C MET A 117 2.06 8.76 5.91
N TYR A 118 2.59 7.55 5.72
CA TYR A 118 3.15 7.12 4.44
C TYR A 118 2.09 7.11 3.33
N MET A 119 0.94 6.50 3.60
CA MET A 119 -0.17 6.41 2.64
C MET A 119 -0.67 7.79 2.20
N ASN A 120 -0.88 8.70 3.16
CA ASN A 120 -1.31 10.08 2.88
C ASN A 120 -0.26 10.84 2.06
N ALA A 121 1.02 10.69 2.39
CA ALA A 121 2.10 11.33 1.66
C ALA A 121 2.20 10.82 0.22
N MET A 122 2.05 9.50 0.01
CA MET A 122 2.07 8.89 -1.32
C MET A 122 0.83 9.24 -2.15
N GLU A 123 -0.34 9.42 -1.53
CA GLU A 123 -1.54 9.90 -2.23
C GLU A 123 -1.30 11.25 -2.91
N ILE A 124 -0.60 12.17 -2.24
CA ILE A 124 -0.22 13.47 -2.81
C ILE A 124 0.67 13.27 -4.06
N VAL A 125 1.63 12.33 -3.99
CA VAL A 125 2.50 11.99 -5.13
C VAL A 125 1.68 11.44 -6.29
N TYR A 126 0.79 10.48 -6.05
CA TYR A 126 -0.05 9.88 -7.10
C TYR A 126 -0.97 10.91 -7.75
N ASN A 127 -1.58 11.79 -6.96
CA ASN A 127 -2.39 12.89 -7.47
C ASN A 127 -1.57 13.86 -8.32
N LYS A 128 -0.33 14.15 -7.94
CA LYS A 128 0.57 14.99 -8.74
C LYS A 128 0.91 14.32 -10.08
N ILE A 129 1.24 13.03 -10.08
CA ILE A 129 1.50 12.27 -11.31
C ILE A 129 0.27 12.32 -12.21
N LYS A 130 -0.92 11.99 -11.69
CA LYS A 130 -2.19 12.04 -12.44
C LYS A 130 -2.44 13.40 -13.08
N ASN A 131 -2.22 14.49 -12.34
CA ASN A 131 -2.42 15.84 -12.85
C ASN A 131 -1.43 16.19 -13.97
N ILE A 132 -0.17 15.81 -13.83
CA ILE A 132 0.86 16.02 -14.86
C ILE A 132 0.51 15.19 -16.11
N SER A 133 0.15 13.92 -15.94
CA SER A 133 -0.28 13.04 -17.04
C SER A 133 -1.48 13.62 -17.80
N SER A 134 -2.48 14.14 -17.08
CA SER A 134 -3.64 14.76 -17.70
C SER A 134 -3.29 16.03 -18.46
N LYS A 135 -2.31 16.81 -17.97
CA LYS A 135 -1.84 18.00 -18.68
C LYS A 135 -1.13 17.62 -19.98
N ILE A 136 -0.22 16.66 -19.93
CA ILE A 136 0.50 16.15 -21.12
C ILE A 136 -0.49 15.62 -22.17
N ALA A 137 -1.51 14.88 -21.75
CA ALA A 137 -2.53 14.33 -22.64
C ALA A 137 -3.51 15.37 -23.23
N LYS A 138 -3.54 16.61 -22.72
CA LYS A 138 -4.32 17.72 -23.30
C LYS A 138 -3.48 18.57 -24.26
N GLU A 139 -2.17 18.57 -24.08
CA GLU A 139 -1.22 19.33 -24.91
C GLU A 139 -0.80 18.57 -26.18
N ASN A 140 -1.06 17.25 -26.22
CA ASN A 140 -0.83 16.36 -27.37
C ASN A 140 -2.14 15.76 -27.86
#